data_AF-A0A7C4JMS1-F1
#
_entry.id   AF-A0A7C4JMS1-F1
#
_cell.length_a   1.000
_cell.length_b   1.000
_cell.length_c   1.000
_cell.angle_alpha   90.00
_cell.angle_beta   90.00
_cell.angle_gamma   90.00
#
_symmetry.space_group_name_H-M   'P 1'
#
loop_
_entity.id
_entity.type
_entity.pdbx_description
1 polymer ?
#
loop_
_entity_poly.entity_id
_entity_poly.type
_entity_poly.pdbx_seq_one_letter_code
_entity_poly.pdbx_strand_id
1 'polypeptide(L)'
;MKYYTFMEVINAEIYDSEALFYGYLCGLEIRNKPFLKVCLSFKTGEYVPDVEKLKNELRTRGLDIPESATVEELIGIARSEGIKIPYLKIPSKLELVKSYVSLDDVALIDYCFKPGLESGLRIAIVVLNKPREAKYRGLEPPLNQPSLELVNKAKGKIAVSISEGILGFVDEIVFKPGDYGLRLDSNIRRRGFIKWSSFLTILETIGYVDLSKYLRGAVSPLDILDLKYYGLIMSVLNKQNIDEKLVKALNDNVVFEEEYVEEYIDISWNRILKIGDIVLLN
;
A
#
# COMPACT_ATOMS: atom_id res chain seq x y z
N MET A 1 1.14 -15.84 -15.20
CA MET A 1 0.98 -14.43 -14.78
C MET A 1 -0.49 -14.22 -14.46
N LYS A 2 -0.82 -13.69 -13.27
CA LYS A 2 -2.21 -13.47 -12.80
C LYS A 2 -2.67 -12.06 -13.17
N TYR A 3 -3.95 -11.90 -13.52
CA TYR A 3 -4.58 -10.59 -13.69
C TYR A 3 -5.23 -10.13 -12.38
N TYR A 4 -5.23 -8.81 -12.15
CA TYR A 4 -5.84 -8.17 -10.98
C TYR A 4 -6.88 -7.15 -11.40
N THR A 5 -7.99 -7.10 -10.68
CA THR A 5 -9.00 -6.06 -10.76
C THR A 5 -8.64 -4.90 -9.85
N PHE A 6 -9.11 -3.69 -10.17
CA PHE A 6 -8.89 -2.53 -9.30
C PHE A 6 -9.45 -2.73 -7.89
N MET A 7 -10.53 -3.50 -7.73
CA MET A 7 -11.13 -3.80 -6.41
C MET A 7 -10.17 -4.62 -5.52
N GLU A 8 -9.42 -5.55 -6.11
CA GLU A 8 -8.45 -6.37 -5.37
C GLU A 8 -7.28 -5.53 -4.82
N VAL A 9 -6.90 -4.45 -5.52
CA VAL A 9 -5.66 -3.72 -5.26
C VAL A 9 -5.86 -2.26 -4.85
N ILE A 10 -7.09 -1.74 -4.82
CA ILE A 10 -7.37 -0.38 -4.33
C ILE A 10 -6.75 -0.18 -2.95
N ASN A 11 -6.16 0.98 -2.68
CA ASN A 11 -5.41 1.29 -1.46
C ASN A 11 -4.19 0.39 -1.22
N ALA A 12 -3.71 -0.36 -2.22
CA ALA A 12 -2.45 -1.08 -2.10
C ALA A 12 -1.31 -0.13 -1.78
N GLU A 13 -0.42 -0.55 -0.89
CA GLU A 13 0.83 0.13 -0.64
C GLU A 13 1.78 -0.09 -1.82
N ILE A 14 2.33 0.99 -2.34
CA ILE A 14 3.24 0.96 -3.48
C ILE A 14 4.66 1.13 -2.94
N TYR A 15 5.52 0.19 -3.29
CA TYR A 15 6.93 0.17 -2.90
C TYR A 15 7.81 0.26 -4.14
N ASP A 16 8.91 0.99 -4.04
CA ASP A 16 9.89 1.06 -5.12
C ASP A 16 10.88 -0.13 -5.10
N SER A 17 11.78 -0.19 -6.07
CA SER A 17 12.76 -1.28 -6.16
C SER A 17 13.80 -1.30 -5.02
N GLU A 18 13.84 -0.24 -4.19
CA GLU A 18 14.68 -0.14 -2.99
C GLU A 18 13.91 -0.52 -1.73
N ALA A 19 12.72 -1.11 -1.88
CA ALA A 19 11.81 -1.49 -0.81
C ALA A 19 11.27 -0.30 0.01
N LEU A 20 11.25 0.91 -0.56
CA LEU A 20 10.77 2.11 0.12
C LEU A 20 9.32 2.42 -0.26
N PHE A 21 8.52 2.82 0.73
CA PHE A 21 7.13 3.20 0.57
C PHE A 21 7.02 4.46 -0.31
N TYR A 22 6.37 4.31 -1.45
CA TYR A 22 6.18 5.35 -2.45
C TYR A 22 4.82 6.03 -2.35
N GLY A 23 3.78 5.33 -1.91
CA GLY A 23 2.43 5.88 -1.79
C GLY A 23 1.37 4.80 -1.81
N TYR A 24 0.10 5.19 -1.90
CA TYR A 24 -1.03 4.27 -2.01
C TYR A 24 -1.65 4.32 -3.40
N LEU A 25 -2.14 3.18 -3.89
CA LEU A 25 -2.96 3.13 -5.10
C LEU A 25 -4.34 3.74 -4.82
N CYS A 26 -4.62 4.91 -5.39
CA CYS A 26 -5.89 5.62 -5.19
C CYS A 26 -6.79 5.63 -6.42
N GLY A 27 -6.30 5.17 -7.58
CA GLY A 27 -7.07 5.17 -8.81
C GLY A 27 -6.37 4.52 -9.99
N LEU A 28 -7.10 4.44 -11.08
CA LEU A 28 -6.60 4.05 -12.39
C LEU A 28 -6.96 5.18 -13.37
N GLU A 29 -6.01 5.60 -14.20
CA GLU A 29 -6.25 6.57 -15.25
C GLU A 29 -5.95 5.93 -16.61
N ILE A 30 -6.94 5.95 -17.51
CA ILE A 30 -6.79 5.43 -18.86
C ILE A 30 -6.70 6.62 -19.80
N ARG A 31 -5.51 6.80 -20.39
CA ARG A 31 -5.29 7.74 -21.50
C ARG A 31 -5.13 6.95 -22.79
N ASN A 32 -3.93 6.98 -23.37
CA ASN A 32 -3.47 6.09 -24.43
C ASN A 32 -3.02 4.70 -23.90
N LYS A 33 -2.62 4.64 -22.63
CA LYS A 33 -2.29 3.43 -21.87
C LYS A 33 -2.90 3.52 -20.46
N PRO A 34 -3.09 2.39 -19.76
CA PRO A 34 -3.52 2.41 -18.36
C PRO A 34 -2.36 2.81 -17.44
N PHE A 35 -2.64 3.70 -16.49
CA PHE A 35 -1.73 4.15 -15.46
C PHE A 35 -2.33 3.93 -14.07
N LEU A 36 -1.50 3.50 -13.13
CA LEU A 36 -1.83 3.48 -11.72
C LEU A 36 -1.65 4.89 -11.15
N LYS A 37 -2.69 5.42 -10.53
CA LYS A 37 -2.66 6.73 -9.87
C LYS A 37 -2.19 6.55 -8.43
N VAL A 38 -1.05 7.16 -8.10
CA VAL A 38 -0.44 7.08 -6.78
C VAL A 38 -0.78 8.32 -5.98
N CYS A 39 -1.26 8.13 -4.75
CA CYS A 39 -1.56 9.20 -3.83
C CYS A 39 -0.74 9.11 -2.54
N LEU A 40 -0.54 10.27 -1.91
CA LEU A 40 -0.08 10.38 -0.54
C LEU A 40 -1.26 10.85 0.31
N SER A 41 -1.45 10.22 1.48
CA SER A 41 -2.43 10.63 2.47
C SER A 41 -1.69 11.23 3.66
N PHE A 42 -2.04 12.45 4.02
CA PHE A 42 -1.42 13.17 5.12
C PHE A 42 -2.45 13.43 6.23
N LYS A 43 -2.01 13.34 7.49
CA LYS A 43 -2.84 13.60 8.68
C LYS A 43 -2.73 15.05 9.14
N THR A 44 -3.71 15.49 9.91
CA THR A 44 -3.71 16.83 10.52
C THR A 44 -2.40 17.10 11.27
N GLY A 45 -1.77 18.24 10.98
CA GLY A 45 -0.55 18.66 11.63
C GLY A 45 0.75 18.21 10.94
N GLU A 46 0.67 17.42 9.87
CA GLU A 46 1.83 17.10 9.04
C GLU A 46 2.22 18.26 8.11
N TYR A 47 3.48 18.31 7.70
CA TYR A 47 4.00 19.27 6.73
C TYR A 47 4.00 18.65 5.33
N VAL A 48 3.38 19.33 4.38
CA VAL A 48 3.29 18.90 2.98
C VAL A 48 3.86 19.96 2.05
N PRO A 49 4.39 19.59 0.87
CA PRO A 49 4.79 20.55 -0.15
C PRO A 49 3.64 21.50 -0.50
N ASP A 50 3.88 22.80 -0.46
CA ASP A 50 2.93 23.82 -0.90
C ASP A 50 2.96 23.88 -2.43
N VAL A 51 2.09 23.07 -3.06
CA VAL A 51 2.06 22.88 -4.52
C VAL A 51 1.82 24.20 -5.26
N GLU A 52 0.91 25.03 -4.78
CA GLU A 52 0.58 26.29 -5.44
C GLU A 52 1.72 27.31 -5.32
N LYS A 53 2.33 27.41 -4.14
CA LYS A 53 3.51 28.27 -3.97
C LYS A 53 4.70 27.78 -4.79
N LEU A 54 4.93 26.47 -4.83
CA LEU A 54 6.01 25.88 -5.62
C LEU A 54 5.80 26.13 -7.12
N LYS A 55 4.58 25.97 -7.64
CA LYS A 55 4.25 26.32 -9.04
C LYS A 55 4.56 27.78 -9.35
N ASN A 56 4.19 28.70 -8.45
CA ASN A 56 4.46 30.13 -8.62
C ASN A 56 5.97 30.45 -8.60
N GLU A 57 6.74 29.85 -7.70
CA GLU A 57 8.19 30.01 -7.67
C GLU A 57 8.87 29.47 -8.94
N LEU A 58 8.44 28.30 -9.43
CA LEU A 58 8.94 27.71 -10.67
C LEU A 58 8.62 28.58 -11.90
N ARG A 59 7.38 29.08 -12.01
CA ARG A 59 6.96 29.99 -13.09
C ARG A 59 7.69 31.33 -13.05
N THR A 60 7.99 31.84 -11.87
CA THR A 60 8.75 33.10 -11.70
C THR A 60 10.18 32.98 -12.25
N ARG A 61 10.74 31.75 -12.28
CA ARG A 61 12.00 31.45 -12.96
C ARG A 61 11.88 31.23 -14.47
N GLY A 62 10.69 31.36 -15.04
CA GLY A 62 10.46 31.19 -16.48
C GLY A 62 10.32 29.73 -16.93
N LEU A 63 10.08 28.80 -16.01
CA LEU A 63 9.82 27.40 -16.35
C LEU A 63 8.35 27.22 -16.74
N ASP A 64 8.10 26.51 -17.84
CA ASP A 64 6.76 26.13 -18.25
C ASP A 64 6.29 24.92 -17.44
N ILE A 65 5.28 25.14 -16.58
CA ILE A 65 4.77 24.14 -15.66
C ILE A 65 3.31 23.83 -16.01
N PRO A 66 3.03 22.60 -16.52
CA PRO A 66 1.66 22.16 -16.79
C PRO A 66 0.78 22.26 -15.55
N GLU A 67 -0.49 22.64 -15.70
CA GLU A 67 -1.42 22.68 -14.56
C GLU A 67 -1.62 21.31 -13.91
N SER A 68 -1.60 20.25 -14.72
CA SER A 68 -1.71 18.85 -14.31
C SER A 68 -0.43 18.25 -13.75
N ALA A 69 0.64 19.04 -13.57
CA ALA A 69 1.92 18.55 -13.07
C ALA A 69 1.75 17.92 -11.68
N THR A 70 2.34 16.75 -11.49
CA THR A 70 2.24 16.01 -10.23
C THR A 70 3.21 16.55 -9.18
N VAL A 71 3.00 16.19 -7.91
CA VAL A 71 3.91 16.61 -6.82
C VAL A 71 5.35 16.13 -7.08
N GLU A 72 5.52 14.92 -7.61
CA GLU A 72 6.83 14.38 -7.96
C GLU A 72 7.53 15.18 -9.06
N GLU A 73 6.81 15.54 -10.12
CA GLU A 73 7.36 16.33 -11.24
C GLU A 73 7.82 17.71 -10.76
N LEU A 74 6.99 18.40 -9.97
CA LEU A 74 7.30 19.72 -9.44
C LEU A 74 8.54 19.71 -8.54
N ILE A 75 8.65 18.71 -7.66
CA ILE A 75 9.81 18.54 -6.76
C ILE A 75 11.06 18.18 -7.55
N GLY A 76 10.94 17.34 -8.58
CA GLY A 76 12.04 16.98 -9.47
C GLY A 76 12.64 18.21 -10.13
N ILE A 77 11.79 19.05 -10.74
CA ILE A 77 12.20 20.31 -11.38
C ILE A 77 12.79 21.27 -10.35
N ALA A 78 12.15 21.43 -9.20
CA ALA A 78 12.65 22.33 -8.16
C ALA A 78 14.07 21.97 -7.71
N ARG A 79 14.36 20.68 -7.55
CA ARG A 79 15.71 20.21 -7.16
C ARG A 79 16.74 20.37 -8.26
N SER A 80 16.42 20.07 -9.51
CA SER A 80 17.36 20.27 -10.63
C SER A 80 17.76 21.74 -10.77
N GLU A 81 16.83 22.64 -10.44
CA GLU A 81 17.02 24.08 -10.45
C GLU A 81 17.58 24.64 -9.13
N GLY A 82 17.76 23.82 -8.09
CA GLY A 82 18.22 24.29 -6.77
C GLY A 82 17.24 25.23 -6.07
N ILE A 83 15.93 25.10 -6.34
CA ILE A 83 14.85 25.84 -5.68
C ILE A 83 14.48 25.13 -4.38
N LYS A 84 14.37 25.90 -3.29
CA LYS A 84 13.93 25.39 -2.00
C LYS A 84 12.44 25.07 -2.07
N ILE A 85 12.06 23.84 -1.72
CA ILE A 85 10.66 23.43 -1.72
C ILE A 85 9.92 24.09 -0.54
N PRO A 86 8.84 24.84 -0.78
CA PRO A 86 8.00 25.39 0.29
C PRO A 86 7.12 24.29 0.90
N TYR A 87 6.90 24.37 2.20
CA TYR A 87 6.04 23.44 2.94
C TYR A 87 5.00 24.20 3.76
N LEU A 88 3.81 23.60 3.88
CA LEU A 88 2.73 24.11 4.74
C LEU A 88 2.24 23.01 5.67
N LYS A 89 1.78 23.40 6.87
CA LYS A 89 1.18 22.49 7.84
C LYS A 89 -0.31 22.37 7.56
N ILE A 90 -0.81 21.15 7.34
CA ILE A 90 -2.21 20.95 6.94
C ILE A 90 -3.16 20.92 8.15
N PRO A 91 -4.31 21.61 8.07
CA PRO A 91 -5.28 21.67 9.17
C PRO A 91 -6.21 20.45 9.22
N SER A 92 -6.26 19.65 8.15
CA SER A 92 -7.13 18.49 7.99
C SER A 92 -6.47 17.43 7.13
N LYS A 93 -7.06 16.23 7.09
CA LYS A 93 -6.61 15.13 6.23
C LYS A 93 -6.61 15.59 4.76
N LEU A 94 -5.51 15.36 4.06
CA LEU A 94 -5.33 15.74 2.66
C LEU A 94 -4.79 14.55 1.87
N GLU A 95 -5.40 14.29 0.71
CA GLU A 95 -4.85 13.37 -0.29
C GLU A 95 -4.32 14.15 -1.48
N LEU A 96 -3.06 13.88 -1.85
CA LEU A 96 -2.42 14.50 -3.02
C LEU A 96 -2.02 13.44 -4.02
N VAL A 97 -2.23 13.73 -5.30
CA VAL A 97 -1.73 12.89 -6.40
C VAL A 97 -0.23 13.07 -6.49
N LYS A 98 0.51 12.02 -6.14
CA LYS A 98 1.97 12.03 -6.19
C LYS A 98 2.47 11.84 -7.61
N SER A 99 1.93 10.85 -8.33
CA SER A 99 2.39 10.48 -9.66
C SER A 99 1.42 9.53 -10.37
N TYR A 100 1.72 9.31 -11.66
CA TYR A 100 1.12 8.24 -12.47
C TYR A 100 2.22 7.21 -12.82
N VAL A 101 1.91 5.94 -12.61
CA VAL A 101 2.84 4.82 -12.83
C VAL A 101 2.33 3.97 -13.99
N SER A 102 3.18 3.73 -14.99
CA SER A 102 2.87 2.81 -16.09
C SER A 102 2.85 1.37 -15.56
N LEU A 103 2.00 0.51 -16.12
CA LEU A 103 2.06 -0.93 -15.84
C LEU A 103 3.41 -1.54 -16.24
N ASP A 104 4.11 -0.95 -17.22
CA ASP A 104 5.47 -1.36 -17.62
C ASP A 104 6.52 -1.13 -16.51
N ASP A 105 6.22 -0.27 -15.53
CA ASP A 105 7.09 0.02 -14.38
C ASP A 105 6.77 -0.85 -13.15
N VAL A 106 5.82 -1.78 -13.26
CA VAL A 106 5.39 -2.65 -12.16
C VAL A 106 6.12 -3.99 -12.25
N ALA A 107 6.84 -4.35 -11.19
CA ALA A 107 7.50 -5.65 -11.05
C ALA A 107 6.56 -6.73 -10.54
N LEU A 108 5.69 -6.38 -9.58
CA LEU A 108 4.80 -7.29 -8.90
C LEU A 108 3.54 -6.56 -8.43
N ILE A 109 2.41 -7.26 -8.48
CA ILE A 109 1.18 -6.90 -7.77
C ILE A 109 0.78 -8.14 -6.99
N ASP A 110 0.43 -7.98 -5.72
CA ASP A 110 -0.16 -9.08 -4.96
C ASP A 110 -1.04 -8.57 -3.82
N TYR A 111 -1.93 -9.43 -3.34
CA TYR A 111 -2.70 -9.18 -2.14
C TYR A 111 -2.96 -10.49 -1.39
N CYS A 112 -3.08 -10.37 -0.06
CA CYS A 112 -3.46 -11.45 0.82
C CYS A 112 -4.24 -10.89 2.01
N PHE A 113 -4.64 -11.77 2.91
CA PHE A 113 -5.29 -11.42 4.15
C PHE A 113 -4.50 -11.99 5.33
N LYS A 114 -4.35 -11.23 6.41
CA LYS A 114 -3.75 -11.69 7.64
C LYS A 114 -4.73 -11.49 8.80
N PRO A 115 -5.26 -12.58 9.38
CA PRO A 115 -6.02 -12.52 10.61
C PRO A 115 -5.22 -11.83 11.72
N GLY A 116 -5.89 -11.01 12.54
CA GLY A 116 -5.27 -10.37 13.71
C GLY A 116 -4.53 -9.05 13.43
N LEU A 117 -4.60 -8.49 12.22
CA LEU A 117 -4.13 -7.13 11.95
C LEU A 117 -5.13 -6.07 12.47
N GLU A 118 -4.66 -5.14 13.28
CA GLU A 118 -5.47 -4.04 13.85
C GLU A 118 -6.01 -3.08 12.77
N SER A 119 -5.24 -2.81 11.72
CA SER A 119 -5.57 -1.85 10.66
C SER A 119 -6.49 -2.39 9.55
N GLY A 120 -6.92 -3.65 9.66
CA GLY A 120 -7.70 -4.36 8.65
C GLY A 120 -7.01 -5.65 8.18
N LEU A 121 -7.81 -6.60 7.71
CA LEU A 121 -7.32 -7.95 7.38
C LEU A 121 -6.51 -7.98 6.08
N ARG A 122 -6.83 -7.13 5.10
CA ARG A 122 -6.26 -7.20 3.75
C ARG A 122 -4.96 -6.41 3.65
N ILE A 123 -3.93 -7.07 3.14
CA ILE A 123 -2.68 -6.47 2.69
C ILE A 123 -2.70 -6.52 1.17
N ALA A 124 -2.47 -5.38 0.51
CA ALA A 124 -2.29 -5.33 -0.94
C ALA A 124 -1.06 -4.48 -1.25
N ILE A 125 -0.24 -4.94 -2.18
CA ILE A 125 1.01 -4.28 -2.53
C ILE A 125 1.18 -4.17 -4.05
N VAL A 126 1.92 -3.15 -4.45
CA VAL A 126 2.49 -3.00 -5.79
C VAL A 126 3.98 -2.71 -5.64
N VAL A 127 4.84 -3.51 -6.27
CA VAL A 127 6.28 -3.28 -6.28
C VAL A 127 6.68 -2.73 -7.64
N LEU A 128 7.41 -1.62 -7.65
CA LEU A 128 7.93 -1.01 -8.87
C LEU A 128 9.30 -1.58 -9.23
N ASN A 129 9.62 -1.62 -10.52
CA ASN A 129 10.92 -2.06 -11.02
C ASN A 129 12.00 -0.96 -11.02
N LYS A 130 11.65 0.25 -10.57
CA LYS A 130 12.54 1.42 -10.53
C LYS A 130 12.59 2.03 -9.12
N PRO A 131 13.72 2.66 -8.72
CA PRO A 131 13.91 3.25 -7.39
C PRO A 131 13.27 4.66 -7.32
N ARG A 132 11.96 4.74 -7.56
CA ARG A 132 11.24 6.02 -7.66
C ARG A 132 11.24 6.78 -6.35
N GLU A 133 11.04 6.11 -5.21
CA GLU A 133 11.03 6.77 -3.91
C GLU A 133 12.42 7.21 -3.47
N ALA A 134 13.43 6.36 -3.64
CA ALA A 134 14.81 6.73 -3.35
C ALA A 134 15.22 7.99 -4.14
N LYS A 135 14.90 8.03 -5.45
CA LYS A 135 15.11 9.22 -6.31
C LYS A 135 14.30 10.43 -5.83
N TYR A 136 13.02 10.24 -5.51
CA TYR A 136 12.15 11.29 -4.99
C TYR A 136 12.64 11.85 -3.65
N ARG A 137 13.25 11.04 -2.78
CA ARG A 137 13.85 11.50 -1.51
C ARG A 137 15.27 12.03 -1.67
N GLY A 138 15.94 11.73 -2.78
CA GLY A 138 17.37 12.03 -2.96
C GLY A 138 18.27 11.17 -2.08
N LEU A 139 17.79 9.97 -1.72
CA LEU A 139 18.54 9.01 -0.93
C LEU A 139 19.44 8.18 -1.84
N GLU A 140 20.63 7.88 -1.35
CA GLU A 140 21.40 6.78 -1.92
C GLU A 140 20.67 5.45 -1.66
N PRO A 141 20.69 4.51 -2.62
CA PRO A 141 20.16 3.17 -2.40
C PRO A 141 20.74 2.57 -1.11
N PRO A 142 19.92 2.02 -0.20
CA PRO A 142 20.44 1.40 1.01
C PRO A 142 21.45 0.29 0.65
N LEU A 143 22.62 0.35 1.30
CA LEU A 143 23.63 -0.68 1.19
C LEU A 143 23.10 -1.97 1.79
N ASN A 144 23.03 -3.03 0.98
CA ASN A 144 22.49 -4.31 1.39
C ASN A 144 23.59 -5.20 2.00
N GLN A 145 24.35 -4.64 2.95
CA GLN A 145 25.33 -5.42 3.71
C GLN A 145 24.64 -6.07 4.91
N PRO A 146 24.77 -7.40 5.11
CA PRO A 146 24.25 -8.06 6.28
C PRO A 146 24.82 -7.42 7.54
N SER A 147 23.95 -6.80 8.33
CA SER A 147 24.28 -6.35 9.67
C SER A 147 23.15 -6.76 10.61
N LEU A 148 23.50 -7.07 11.86
CA LEU A 148 22.52 -7.43 12.88
C LEU A 148 21.48 -6.32 13.07
N GLU A 149 21.90 -5.06 12.91
CA GLU A 149 21.03 -3.89 12.94
C GLU A 149 20.00 -3.90 11.80
N LEU A 150 20.45 -4.23 10.57
CA LEU A 150 19.57 -4.33 9.41
C LEU A 150 18.57 -5.49 9.59
N VAL A 151 19.00 -6.60 10.19
CA VAL A 151 18.13 -7.74 10.46
C VAL A 151 17.07 -7.41 11.51
N ASN A 152 17.47 -6.74 12.59
CA ASN A 152 16.52 -6.28 13.61
C ASN A 152 15.50 -5.29 13.04
N LYS A 153 15.92 -4.43 12.09
CA LYS A 153 15.01 -3.55 11.35
C LYS A 153 14.08 -4.30 10.40
N ALA A 154 14.34 -5.56 10.06
CA ALA A 154 13.47 -6.37 9.21
C ALA A 154 12.24 -6.90 9.95
N LYS A 155 12.35 -7.12 11.27
CA LYS A 155 11.28 -7.70 12.09
C LYS A 155 9.97 -6.92 11.99
N GLY A 156 8.86 -7.65 11.81
CA GLY A 156 7.52 -7.11 11.64
C GLY A 156 7.19 -6.61 10.23
N LYS A 157 8.18 -6.52 9.33
CA LYS A 157 7.95 -6.07 7.95
C LYS A 157 7.40 -7.19 7.09
N ILE A 158 6.64 -6.81 6.06
CA ILE A 158 6.15 -7.73 5.04
C ILE A 158 7.34 -8.20 4.20
N ALA A 159 7.45 -9.50 3.99
CA ALA A 159 8.40 -10.13 3.08
C ALA A 159 7.72 -10.48 1.76
N VAL A 160 8.32 -10.02 0.66
CA VAL A 160 7.75 -10.06 -0.68
C VAL A 160 8.77 -10.63 -1.64
N SER A 161 8.47 -11.77 -2.25
CA SER A 161 9.22 -12.28 -3.39
C SER A 161 8.68 -11.67 -4.69
N ILE A 162 9.58 -11.20 -5.55
CA ILE A 162 9.21 -10.69 -6.88
C ILE A 162 8.54 -11.78 -7.74
N SER A 163 8.85 -13.05 -7.50
CA SER A 163 8.32 -14.19 -8.25
C SER A 163 7.11 -14.85 -7.58
N GLU A 164 7.10 -14.94 -6.25
CA GLU A 164 6.09 -15.69 -5.49
C GLU A 164 5.02 -14.80 -4.82
N GLY A 165 5.20 -13.48 -4.79
CA GLY A 165 4.29 -12.54 -4.16
C GLY A 165 4.56 -12.33 -2.67
N ILE A 166 3.51 -12.02 -1.90
CA ILE A 166 3.60 -11.89 -0.45
C ILE A 166 3.80 -13.28 0.17
N LEU A 167 4.90 -13.44 0.90
CA LEU A 167 5.23 -14.68 1.61
C LEU A 167 4.80 -14.67 3.07
N GLY A 168 4.81 -13.49 3.71
CA GLY A 168 4.49 -13.38 5.13
C GLY A 168 5.13 -12.17 5.78
N PHE A 169 5.30 -12.25 7.10
CA PHE A 169 5.88 -11.20 7.92
C PHE A 169 7.14 -11.71 8.60
N VAL A 170 8.20 -10.90 8.63
CA VAL A 170 9.45 -11.30 9.29
C VAL A 170 9.21 -11.41 10.80
N ASP A 171 9.42 -12.59 11.36
CA ASP A 171 9.26 -12.86 12.79
C ASP A 171 10.59 -12.81 13.53
N GLU A 172 11.57 -13.59 13.06
CA GLU A 172 12.87 -13.74 13.73
C GLU A 172 14.02 -14.07 12.78
N ILE A 173 15.23 -14.07 13.35
CA ILE A 173 16.47 -14.50 12.68
C ILE A 173 16.68 -15.97 12.99
N VAL A 174 16.96 -16.75 11.96
CA VAL A 174 17.21 -18.19 12.09
C VAL A 174 18.58 -18.58 11.54
N PHE A 175 19.12 -19.69 12.05
CA PHE A 175 20.44 -20.19 11.70
C PHE A 175 20.38 -21.69 11.44
N LYS A 176 21.17 -22.15 10.47
CA LYS A 176 21.48 -23.56 10.24
C LYS A 176 22.99 -23.71 10.01
N PRO A 177 23.56 -24.93 10.03
CA PRO A 177 24.98 -25.10 9.75
C PRO A 177 25.40 -24.44 8.43
N GLY A 178 26.27 -23.43 8.52
CA GLY A 178 26.82 -22.72 7.36
C GLY A 178 25.92 -21.64 6.73
N ASP A 179 24.76 -21.32 7.30
CA ASP A 179 23.81 -20.36 6.71
C ASP A 179 22.93 -19.69 7.78
N TYR A 180 22.39 -18.52 7.46
CA TYR A 180 21.48 -17.77 8.31
C TYR A 180 20.41 -17.10 7.45
N GLY A 181 19.31 -16.69 8.08
CA GLY A 181 18.16 -16.23 7.36
C GLY A 181 17.09 -15.58 8.22
N LEU A 182 15.93 -15.40 7.63
CA LEU A 182 14.73 -14.87 8.25
C LEU A 182 13.68 -15.97 8.33
N ARG A 183 13.01 -16.07 9.47
CA ARG A 183 11.75 -16.81 9.58
C ARG A 183 10.60 -15.87 9.31
N LEU A 184 9.70 -16.29 8.44
CA LEU A 184 8.49 -15.57 8.09
C LEU A 184 7.29 -16.25 8.73
N ASP A 185 6.43 -15.49 9.41
CA ASP A 185 5.07 -15.89 9.73
C ASP A 185 4.26 -15.89 8.42
N SER A 186 4.01 -17.09 7.90
CA SER A 186 3.28 -17.36 6.67
C SER A 186 1.79 -17.59 6.89
N ASN A 187 1.25 -17.24 8.07
CA ASN A 187 -0.17 -17.32 8.39
C ASN A 187 -0.99 -16.21 7.67
N ILE A 188 -0.92 -16.23 6.34
CA ILE A 188 -1.70 -15.42 5.42
C ILE A 188 -2.79 -16.28 4.78
N ARG A 189 -3.83 -15.64 4.27
CA ARG A 189 -5.00 -16.26 3.65
C ARG A 189 -5.24 -15.61 2.30
N ARG A 190 -5.68 -16.41 1.33
CA ARG A 190 -5.97 -15.93 -0.03
C ARG A 190 -7.40 -16.23 -0.47
N ARG A 191 -8.12 -17.11 0.25
CA ARG A 191 -9.47 -17.55 -0.06
C ARG A 191 -10.42 -17.44 1.14
N GLY A 192 -11.69 -17.28 0.84
CA GLY A 192 -12.73 -16.99 1.81
C GLY A 192 -13.80 -16.06 1.25
N PHE A 193 -14.66 -15.58 2.12
CA PHE A 193 -15.78 -14.73 1.77
C PHE A 193 -16.17 -13.77 2.91
N ILE A 194 -16.98 -12.78 2.58
CA ILE A 194 -17.59 -11.84 3.53
C ILE A 194 -19.05 -12.23 3.72
N LYS A 195 -19.48 -12.41 4.97
CA LYS A 195 -20.90 -12.54 5.37
C LYS A 195 -21.59 -11.18 5.24
N TRP A 196 -21.94 -10.83 4.00
CA TRP A 196 -22.35 -9.47 3.63
C TRP A 196 -23.67 -9.04 4.25
N SER A 197 -24.71 -9.87 4.20
CA SER A 197 -26.00 -9.56 4.83
C SER A 197 -25.85 -9.33 6.34
N SER A 198 -25.05 -10.15 7.02
CA SER A 198 -24.76 -10.02 8.46
C SER A 198 -24.04 -8.70 8.76
N PHE A 199 -23.01 -8.34 8.00
CA PHE A 199 -22.33 -7.06 8.15
C PHE A 199 -23.27 -5.86 7.97
N LEU A 200 -24.12 -5.87 6.95
CA LEU A 200 -25.09 -4.80 6.69
C LEU A 200 -26.13 -4.67 7.81
N THR A 201 -26.63 -5.79 8.34
CA THR A 201 -27.54 -5.80 9.49
C THR A 201 -26.87 -5.24 10.74
N ILE A 202 -25.58 -5.56 10.96
CA ILE A 202 -24.82 -4.95 12.05
C ILE A 202 -24.79 -3.44 11.87
N LEU A 203 -24.40 -2.92 10.69
CA LEU A 203 -24.38 -1.47 10.42
C LEU A 203 -25.70 -0.79 10.77
N GLU A 204 -26.83 -1.38 10.36
CA GLU A 204 -28.17 -0.87 10.69
C GLU A 204 -28.41 -0.85 12.20
N THR A 205 -28.04 -1.93 12.90
CA THR A 205 -28.21 -2.08 14.36
C THR A 205 -27.42 -1.05 15.14
N ILE A 206 -26.21 -0.70 14.69
CA ILE A 206 -25.35 0.31 15.35
C ILE A 206 -25.58 1.73 14.81
N GLY A 207 -26.66 1.96 14.06
CA GLY A 207 -27.13 3.30 13.67
C GLY A 207 -26.65 3.82 12.31
N TYR A 208 -25.95 3.01 11.51
CA TYR A 208 -25.41 3.38 10.19
C TYR A 208 -26.34 2.94 9.04
N VAL A 209 -27.63 3.27 9.14
CA VAL A 209 -28.67 2.83 8.19
C VAL A 209 -28.41 3.35 6.77
N ASP A 210 -28.05 4.63 6.63
CA ASP A 210 -27.83 5.22 5.30
C ASP A 210 -26.57 4.66 4.61
N LEU A 211 -25.53 4.38 5.40
CA LEU A 211 -24.34 3.70 4.90
C LEU A 211 -24.66 2.26 4.45
N SER A 212 -25.46 1.52 5.22
CA SER A 212 -25.94 0.19 4.81
C SER A 212 -26.68 0.26 3.47
N LYS A 213 -27.63 1.18 3.32
CA LYS A 213 -28.38 1.38 2.06
C LYS A 213 -27.46 1.73 0.90
N TYR A 214 -26.50 2.63 1.11
CA TYR A 214 -25.50 2.99 0.11
C TYR A 214 -24.68 1.78 -0.34
N LEU A 215 -24.16 1.00 0.62
CA LEU A 215 -23.35 -0.18 0.36
C LEU A 215 -24.14 -1.29 -0.38
N ARG A 216 -25.41 -1.51 -0.02
CA ARG A 216 -26.32 -2.43 -0.74
C ARG A 216 -26.46 -2.05 -2.21
N GLY A 217 -26.60 -0.75 -2.51
CA GLY A 217 -26.71 -0.24 -3.87
C GLY A 217 -25.39 -0.25 -4.65
N ALA A 218 -24.26 -0.01 -3.98
CA ALA A 218 -22.96 0.15 -4.63
C ALA A 218 -22.22 -1.17 -4.91
N VAL A 219 -22.45 -2.21 -4.10
CA VAL A 219 -21.68 -3.47 -4.20
C VAL A 219 -22.54 -4.62 -4.72
N SER A 220 -23.49 -5.10 -3.91
CA SER A 220 -24.42 -6.17 -4.31
C SER A 220 -25.49 -6.39 -3.22
N PRO A 221 -26.70 -6.87 -3.57
CA PRO A 221 -27.69 -7.30 -2.60
C PRO A 221 -27.52 -8.76 -2.11
N LEU A 222 -26.38 -9.40 -2.40
CA LEU A 222 -26.14 -10.83 -2.08
C LEU A 222 -25.95 -11.08 -0.58
N ASP A 223 -26.16 -12.32 -0.13
CA ASP A 223 -25.89 -12.69 1.27
C ASP A 223 -24.39 -12.82 1.57
N ILE A 224 -23.62 -13.23 0.56
CA ILE A 224 -22.19 -13.51 0.64
C ILE A 224 -21.48 -12.76 -0.48
N LEU A 225 -20.34 -12.16 -0.17
CA LEU A 225 -19.44 -11.53 -1.14
C LEU A 225 -18.08 -12.19 -1.18
N ASP A 226 -17.51 -12.22 -2.38
CA ASP A 226 -16.11 -12.58 -2.61
C ASP A 226 -15.17 -11.61 -1.87
N LEU A 227 -14.07 -12.11 -1.31
CA LEU A 227 -13.08 -11.30 -0.60
C LEU A 227 -12.45 -10.18 -1.44
N LYS A 228 -12.46 -10.29 -2.77
CA LYS A 228 -11.99 -9.21 -3.66
C LYS A 228 -12.69 -7.86 -3.43
N TYR A 229 -13.90 -7.87 -2.87
CA TYR A 229 -14.65 -6.65 -2.56
C TYR A 229 -14.19 -5.97 -1.26
N TYR A 230 -13.39 -6.64 -0.42
CA TYR A 230 -12.95 -6.10 0.88
C TYR A 230 -12.25 -4.74 0.74
N GLY A 231 -11.32 -4.62 -0.22
CA GLY A 231 -10.59 -3.37 -0.45
C GLY A 231 -11.50 -2.20 -0.84
N LEU A 232 -12.51 -2.46 -1.68
CA LEU A 232 -13.51 -1.48 -2.07
C LEU A 232 -14.36 -1.04 -0.87
N ILE A 233 -14.86 -2.00 -0.08
CA ILE A 233 -15.67 -1.72 1.11
C ILE A 233 -14.85 -0.86 2.09
N MET A 234 -13.62 -1.26 2.39
CA MET A 234 -12.72 -0.47 3.25
C MET A 234 -12.45 0.94 2.71
N SER A 235 -12.33 1.12 1.39
CA SER A 235 -12.19 2.45 0.79
C SER A 235 -13.41 3.34 1.04
N VAL A 236 -14.63 2.77 0.91
CA VAL A 236 -15.88 3.48 1.22
C VAL A 236 -15.93 3.84 2.70
N LEU A 237 -15.59 2.90 3.58
CA LEU A 237 -15.58 3.13 5.03
C LEU A 237 -14.59 4.26 5.39
N ASN A 238 -13.37 4.22 4.88
CA ASN A 238 -12.33 5.22 5.18
C ASN A 238 -12.68 6.64 4.71
N LYS A 239 -13.43 6.80 3.63
CA LYS A 239 -13.85 8.12 3.11
C LYS A 239 -14.86 8.83 4.01
N GLN A 240 -15.59 8.06 4.82
CA GLN A 240 -16.61 8.57 5.72
C GLN A 240 -16.05 8.85 7.14
N ASN A 241 -14.71 8.89 7.32
CA ASN A 241 -14.03 9.18 8.60
C ASN A 241 -14.45 8.23 9.74
N ILE A 242 -14.48 6.93 9.44
CA ILE A 242 -15.20 5.94 10.24
C ILE A 242 -14.46 5.44 11.48
N ASP A 243 -15.27 5.18 12.53
CA ASP A 243 -15.02 4.54 13.83
C ASP A 243 -14.42 3.11 13.69
N GLU A 244 -13.42 2.77 14.51
CA GLU A 244 -12.78 1.44 14.60
C GLU A 244 -13.80 0.29 14.71
N LYS A 245 -14.98 0.57 15.29
CA LYS A 245 -16.08 -0.40 15.40
C LYS A 245 -16.56 -0.95 14.06
N LEU A 246 -16.57 -0.15 12.99
CA LEU A 246 -17.06 -0.63 11.69
C LEU A 246 -16.03 -1.50 10.98
N VAL A 247 -14.75 -1.16 11.11
CA VAL A 247 -13.65 -1.99 10.61
C VAL A 247 -13.67 -3.34 11.32
N LYS A 248 -13.82 -3.32 12.65
CA LYS A 248 -13.99 -4.55 13.43
C LYS A 248 -15.22 -5.34 12.98
N ALA A 249 -16.37 -4.70 12.79
CA ALA A 249 -17.57 -5.37 12.31
C ALA A 249 -17.37 -6.03 10.93
N LEU A 250 -16.66 -5.38 10.00
CA LEU A 250 -16.33 -5.98 8.71
C LEU A 250 -15.41 -7.20 8.89
N ASN A 251 -14.36 -7.06 9.70
CA ASN A 251 -13.39 -8.12 9.96
C ASN A 251 -14.04 -9.36 10.61
N ASP A 252 -14.92 -9.15 11.58
CA ASP A 252 -15.66 -10.21 12.28
C ASP A 252 -16.62 -10.97 11.33
N ASN A 253 -16.93 -10.41 10.15
CA ASN A 253 -17.76 -11.04 9.13
C ASN A 253 -16.96 -11.64 7.96
N VAL A 254 -15.62 -11.63 8.02
CA VAL A 254 -14.77 -12.36 7.08
C VAL A 254 -14.60 -13.80 7.55
N VAL A 255 -14.82 -14.75 6.64
CA VAL A 255 -14.60 -16.17 6.87
C VAL A 255 -13.56 -16.65 5.88
N PHE A 256 -12.46 -17.21 6.39
CA PHE A 256 -11.43 -17.81 5.55
C PHE A 256 -11.72 -19.28 5.33
N GLU A 257 -11.40 -19.77 4.14
CA GLU A 257 -11.39 -21.20 3.87
C GLU A 257 -10.20 -21.83 4.62
N GLU A 258 -10.40 -23.00 5.24
CA GLU A 258 -9.34 -23.74 5.91
C GLU A 258 -8.38 -24.32 4.86
N GLU A 259 -7.23 -23.68 4.70
CA GLU A 259 -6.10 -24.24 3.98
C GLU A 259 -5.06 -24.70 5.01
N TYR A 260 -4.38 -25.83 4.75
CA TYR A 260 -3.19 -26.19 5.51
C TYR A 260 -2.12 -25.15 5.19
N VAL A 261 -1.94 -24.20 6.10
CA VAL A 261 -0.95 -23.14 5.96
C VAL A 261 0.23 -23.52 6.84
N GLU A 262 1.40 -23.71 6.22
CA GLU A 262 2.64 -23.81 6.99
C GLU A 262 2.73 -22.59 7.91
N GLU A 263 2.96 -22.82 9.20
CA GLU A 263 2.98 -21.74 10.19
C GLU A 263 4.12 -20.76 9.94
N TYR A 264 5.22 -21.25 9.35
CA TYR A 264 6.37 -20.43 9.01
C TYR A 264 7.09 -20.90 7.75
N ILE A 265 7.84 -19.98 7.14
CA ILE A 265 8.77 -20.23 6.04
C ILE A 265 10.14 -19.65 6.41
N ASP A 266 11.20 -20.46 6.30
CA ASP A 266 12.59 -20.00 6.52
C ASP A 266 13.24 -19.59 5.20
N ILE A 267 13.76 -18.36 5.13
CA ILE A 267 14.37 -17.75 3.94
C ILE A 267 15.85 -17.47 4.21
N SER A 268 16.74 -18.05 3.39
CA SER A 268 18.18 -17.77 3.46
C SER A 268 18.46 -16.29 3.17
N TRP A 269 19.45 -15.73 3.86
CA TRP A 269 19.88 -14.35 3.68
C TRP A 269 20.25 -14.02 2.23
N ASN A 270 20.78 -14.99 1.49
CA ASN A 270 21.18 -14.83 0.09
C ASN A 270 19.99 -14.57 -0.86
N ARG A 271 18.75 -14.80 -0.43
CA ARG A 271 17.55 -14.46 -1.20
C ARG A 271 17.10 -13.01 -0.99
N ILE A 272 17.66 -12.30 0.00
CA ILE A 272 17.26 -10.93 0.35
C ILE A 272 17.88 -9.93 -0.61
N LEU A 273 17.05 -9.28 -1.42
CA LEU A 273 17.46 -8.25 -2.37
C LEU A 273 17.61 -6.89 -1.71
N LYS A 274 16.65 -6.52 -0.84
CA LYS A 274 16.60 -5.22 -0.16
C LYS A 274 15.81 -5.31 1.15
N ILE A 275 16.23 -4.53 2.15
CA ILE A 275 15.48 -4.29 3.39
C ILE A 275 15.25 -2.78 3.50
N GLY A 276 14.00 -2.36 3.26
CA GLY A 276 13.52 -0.98 3.35
C GLY A 276 12.33 -0.92 4.29
N ASP A 277 11.23 -0.31 3.86
CA ASP A 277 9.93 -0.37 4.55
C ASP A 277 9.31 -1.78 4.46
N ILE A 278 9.64 -2.53 3.41
CA ILE A 278 9.40 -3.98 3.27
C ILE A 278 10.72 -4.76 3.08
N VAL A 279 10.64 -6.09 3.07
CA VAL A 279 11.76 -6.96 2.67
C VAL A 279 11.48 -7.52 1.28
N LEU A 280 12.34 -7.18 0.31
CA LEU A 280 12.26 -7.71 -1.05
C LEU A 280 13.17 -8.94 -1.19
N LEU A 281 12.63 -9.99 -1.79
CA LEU A 281 13.27 -11.28 -2.02
C LEU A 281 13.28 -11.61 -3.51
N ASN A 282 14.21 -12.46 -3.92
CA ASN A 282 14.19 -13.06 -5.27
C ASN A 282 13.08 -14.10 -5.45
#